data_AF-A0A094HWM3-F1
#
_entry.id   AF-A0A094HWM3-F1
#
_cell.length_a   1.000
_cell.length_b   1.000
_cell.length_c   1.000
_cell.angle_alpha   90.00
_cell.angle_beta   90.00
_cell.angle_gamma   90.00
#
_symmetry.space_group_name_H-M   'P 1'
#
loop_
_entity.id
_entity.type
_entity.pdbx_description
1 polymer ?
#
loop_
_entity_poly.entity_id
_entity_poly.type
_entity_poly.pdbx_seq_one_letter_code
_entity_poly.pdbx_strand_id
1 'polypeptide(L)'
;MPRASSFVAEHVQPSASKSTAQVFGAVASRYVAASVYIKASNILSVIEDEYILADFEAAESNSPSAKVIRHDRTIYSSRKLGLPKTFGPPVLCDFGATRFGGEMNNDDIQPEVYRAPEVIIEMNWSYPVDIWNVGVMIWDIFQDKHMFDGRDPEGKYSNRYHLAEMVAYMGPPPLEFLQGSEKSWDYFDKQGHLLDPPSISASLSLESSEENLEGRRKKLFLQFMRKMLQWVPEDRQSAAELLHDPWLNDEMG
;
A
#
# COMPACT_ATOMS: atom_id res chain seq x y z
N MET A 1 -8.13 37.00 -11.69
CA MET A 1 -8.94 35.95 -11.03
C MET A 1 -7.98 34.93 -10.46
N PRO A 2 -7.81 34.81 -9.13
CA PRO A 2 -6.97 33.78 -8.54
C PRO A 2 -7.69 32.43 -8.61
N ARG A 3 -6.94 31.37 -8.93
CA ARG A 3 -7.40 29.99 -9.08
C ARG A 3 -7.86 29.42 -7.74
N ALA A 4 -9.00 28.73 -7.75
CA ALA A 4 -9.59 28.00 -6.62
C ALA A 4 -8.82 26.73 -6.19
N SER A 5 -7.59 26.53 -6.67
CA SER A 5 -6.83 25.29 -6.49
C SER A 5 -5.94 25.27 -5.24
N SER A 6 -5.64 26.40 -4.59
CA SER A 6 -4.78 26.42 -3.39
C SER A 6 -5.53 26.09 -2.09
N PHE A 7 -6.85 26.33 -2.04
CA PHE A 7 -7.62 26.23 -0.79
C PHE A 7 -7.97 24.78 -0.41
N VAL A 8 -8.02 23.87 -1.40
CA VAL A 8 -8.30 22.44 -1.20
C VAL A 8 -7.06 21.68 -0.73
N ALA A 9 -5.86 22.08 -1.18
CA ALA A 9 -4.61 21.43 -0.78
C ALA A 9 -4.27 21.66 0.70
N GLU A 10 -4.50 22.87 1.23
CA GLU A 10 -4.18 23.19 2.64
C GLU A 10 -5.09 22.48 3.67
N HIS A 11 -6.32 22.10 3.29
CA HIS A 11 -7.26 21.43 4.21
C HIS A 11 -7.23 19.89 4.12
N VAL A 12 -6.71 19.31 3.02
CA VAL A 12 -6.52 17.86 2.85
C VAL A 12 -5.19 17.40 3.47
N GLN A 13 -4.21 18.28 3.57
CA GLN A 13 -2.84 17.96 3.98
C GLN A 13 -2.62 17.58 5.46
N PRO A 14 -3.37 18.15 6.45
CA PRO A 14 -3.31 17.73 7.85
C PRO A 14 -4.16 16.48 8.13
N SER A 15 -5.17 16.20 7.30
CA SER A 15 -6.02 15.02 7.45
C SER A 15 -5.35 13.77 6.88
N ALA A 16 -4.64 13.89 5.76
CA ALA A 16 -3.90 12.77 5.16
C ALA A 16 -2.76 12.25 6.06
N SER A 17 -1.97 13.13 6.70
CA SER A 17 -0.92 12.69 7.63
C SER A 17 -1.49 12.04 8.89
N LYS A 18 -2.62 12.54 9.41
CA LYS A 18 -3.36 11.90 10.52
C LYS A 18 -3.95 10.55 10.12
N SER A 19 -4.57 10.43 8.95
CA SER A 19 -5.08 9.16 8.44
C SER A 19 -3.96 8.14 8.20
N THR A 20 -2.82 8.57 7.66
CA THR A 20 -1.64 7.71 7.49
C THR A 20 -1.06 7.30 8.85
N ALA A 21 -0.92 8.22 9.80
CA ALA A 21 -0.48 7.90 11.17
C ALA A 21 -1.45 6.95 11.90
N GLN A 22 -2.75 7.05 11.64
CA GLN A 22 -3.76 6.13 12.14
C GLN A 22 -3.66 4.75 11.48
N VAL A 23 -3.43 4.68 10.17
CA VAL A 23 -3.14 3.42 9.45
C VAL A 23 -1.88 2.78 10.05
N PHE A 24 -0.82 3.56 10.28
CA PHE A 24 0.37 3.08 10.98
C PHE A 24 0.09 2.64 12.41
N GLY A 25 -0.72 3.38 13.18
CA GLY A 25 -1.10 2.97 14.54
C GLY A 25 -1.84 1.63 14.54
N ALA A 26 -2.73 1.41 13.58
CA ALA A 26 -3.46 0.15 13.42
C ALA A 26 -2.55 -1.01 12.97
N VAL A 27 -1.63 -0.72 12.05
CA VAL A 27 -0.60 -1.63 11.55
C VAL A 27 0.37 -1.99 12.69
N ALA A 28 1.00 -1.00 13.34
CA ALA A 28 2.00 -1.14 14.39
C ALA A 28 1.49 -1.72 15.72
N SER A 29 0.26 -1.39 16.16
CA SER A 29 -0.30 -1.89 17.44
C SER A 29 -0.54 -3.41 17.46
N ARG A 30 -0.43 -4.10 16.32
CA ARG A 30 -0.65 -5.55 16.21
C ARG A 30 0.55 -6.37 15.74
N TYR A 31 1.75 -5.77 15.58
CA TYR A 31 3.02 -6.46 15.25
C TYR A 31 3.60 -7.30 16.41
N VAL A 32 2.77 -8.03 17.14
CA VAL A 32 3.23 -8.97 18.17
C VAL A 32 3.19 -10.43 17.71
N ALA A 33 2.60 -10.80 16.57
CA ALA A 33 2.54 -12.24 16.24
C ALA A 33 2.39 -12.70 14.77
N ALA A 34 2.12 -11.85 13.77
CA ALA A 34 1.75 -12.39 12.47
C ALA A 34 1.97 -11.48 11.25
N SER A 35 2.36 -12.06 10.12
CA SER A 35 2.37 -11.41 8.80
C SER A 35 0.96 -11.39 8.22
N VAL A 36 0.53 -10.27 7.65
CA VAL A 36 -0.84 -10.05 7.17
C VAL A 36 -0.83 -9.62 5.71
N TYR A 37 -1.77 -10.11 4.92
CA TYR A 37 -2.02 -9.62 3.57
C TYR A 37 -2.54 -8.17 3.65
N ILE A 38 -1.64 -7.20 3.50
CA ILE A 38 -1.98 -5.77 3.60
C ILE A 38 -2.32 -5.22 2.22
N LYS A 39 -3.61 -4.89 2.02
CA LYS A 39 -4.15 -4.12 0.89
C LYS A 39 -5.09 -3.04 1.43
N ALA A 40 -5.31 -1.96 0.68
CA ALA A 40 -6.29 -0.93 1.06
C ALA A 40 -7.69 -1.52 1.34
N SER A 41 -8.10 -2.55 0.58
CA SER A 41 -9.38 -3.27 0.81
C SER A 41 -9.46 -4.01 2.14
N ASN A 42 -8.32 -4.27 2.78
CA ASN A 42 -8.21 -5.00 4.04
C ASN A 42 -8.09 -4.03 5.23
N ILE A 43 -8.21 -2.72 4.99
CA ILE A 43 -8.31 -1.70 6.03
C ILE A 43 -9.73 -1.17 6.04
N LEU A 44 -10.48 -1.48 7.11
CA LEU A 44 -11.83 -0.95 7.30
C LEU A 44 -11.77 0.24 8.25
N SER A 45 -12.49 1.31 7.96
CA SER A 45 -12.69 2.39 8.93
C SER A 45 -13.85 2.04 9.86
N VAL A 46 -13.67 2.27 11.16
CA VAL A 46 -14.80 2.22 12.11
C VAL A 46 -15.82 3.29 11.73
N ILE A 47 -17.11 2.94 11.72
CA ILE A 47 -18.18 3.91 11.55
C ILE A 47 -18.44 4.54 12.91
N GLU A 48 -18.06 5.81 13.08
CA GLU A 48 -18.39 6.61 14.27
C GLU A 48 -19.63 7.49 14.05
N ASP A 49 -19.98 7.74 12.79
CA ASP A 49 -21.14 8.55 12.42
C ASP A 49 -22.43 7.72 12.50
N GLU A 50 -23.08 7.67 13.67
CA GLU A 50 -24.32 6.90 13.87
C GLU A 50 -25.47 7.32 12.94
N TYR A 51 -25.46 8.55 12.41
CA TYR A 51 -26.49 9.03 11.49
C TYR A 51 -26.51 8.22 10.18
N ILE A 52 -25.36 7.71 9.74
CA ILE A 52 -25.28 6.91 8.52
C ILE A 52 -26.04 5.59 8.66
N LEU A 53 -26.06 5.02 9.86
CA LEU A 53 -26.77 3.78 10.17
C LEU A 53 -28.27 4.05 10.25
N ALA A 54 -28.66 5.15 10.91
CA ALA A 54 -30.06 5.57 10.98
C ALA A 54 -30.65 5.87 9.58
N ASP A 55 -29.90 6.58 8.73
CA ASP A 55 -30.32 6.87 7.35
C ASP A 55 -30.41 5.60 6.51
N PHE A 56 -29.47 4.67 6.69
CA PHE A 56 -29.50 3.36 6.03
C PHE A 56 -30.73 2.54 6.43
N GLU A 57 -31.03 2.45 7.73
CA GLU A 57 -32.21 1.76 8.26
C GLU A 57 -33.50 2.39 7.75
N ALA A 58 -33.61 3.72 7.79
CA ALA A 58 -34.76 4.44 7.28
C ALA A 58 -34.94 4.19 5.77
N ALA A 59 -33.86 4.19 4.99
CA ALA A 59 -33.90 3.94 3.56
C ALA A 59 -34.29 2.48 3.24
N GLU A 60 -33.80 1.51 4.02
CA GLU A 60 -34.17 0.10 3.86
C GLU A 60 -35.63 -0.16 4.28
N SER A 61 -36.11 0.53 5.31
CA SER A 61 -37.52 0.47 5.71
C SER A 61 -38.45 1.09 4.67
N ASN A 62 -38.07 2.24 4.10
CA ASN A 62 -38.88 2.95 3.10
C ASN A 62 -38.84 2.30 1.71
N SER A 63 -37.71 1.66 1.37
CA SER A 63 -37.48 1.02 0.08
C SER A 63 -36.66 -0.26 0.29
N PRO A 64 -37.32 -1.40 0.58
CA PRO A 64 -36.60 -2.64 0.87
C PRO A 64 -35.74 -3.10 -0.31
N SER A 65 -34.53 -3.57 0.01
CA SER A 65 -33.60 -4.12 -0.97
C SER A 65 -34.19 -5.34 -1.67
N ALA A 66 -33.90 -5.46 -2.98
CA ALA A 66 -34.34 -6.59 -3.77
C ALA A 66 -33.85 -7.90 -3.12
N LYS A 67 -34.74 -8.88 -3.02
CA LYS A 67 -34.42 -10.17 -2.39
C LYS A 67 -34.81 -11.34 -3.28
N VAL A 68 -34.02 -12.40 -3.17
CA VAL A 68 -34.22 -13.66 -3.86
C VAL A 68 -34.46 -14.73 -2.80
N ILE A 69 -35.67 -15.28 -2.78
CA ILE A 69 -36.04 -16.35 -1.86
C ILE A 69 -35.70 -17.68 -2.53
N ARG A 70 -34.96 -18.52 -1.81
CA ARG A 70 -34.67 -19.93 -2.12
C ARG A 70 -35.26 -20.79 -1.02
N HIS A 71 -35.29 -22.11 -1.24
CA HIS A 71 -35.85 -23.05 -0.27
C HIS A 71 -35.10 -23.04 1.09
N ASP A 72 -33.79 -22.77 1.06
CA ASP A 72 -32.88 -22.83 2.21
C ASP A 72 -32.45 -21.45 2.74
N ARG A 73 -32.58 -20.39 1.94
CA ARG A 73 -32.11 -19.05 2.30
C ARG A 73 -32.81 -17.95 1.52
N THR A 74 -32.76 -16.74 2.08
CA THR A 74 -33.09 -15.52 1.35
C THR A 74 -31.81 -14.72 1.14
N ILE A 75 -31.56 -14.33 -0.11
CA ILE A 75 -30.40 -13.52 -0.49
C ILE A 75 -30.90 -12.10 -0.74
N TYR A 76 -30.33 -11.12 -0.05
CA TYR A 76 -30.66 -9.71 -0.22
C TYR A 76 -29.58 -9.03 -1.06
N SER A 77 -29.99 -8.14 -1.95
CA SER A 77 -29.06 -7.21 -2.60
C SER A 77 -28.49 -6.27 -1.54
N SER A 78 -27.17 -6.08 -1.53
CA SER A 78 -26.56 -5.10 -0.62
C SER A 78 -26.96 -3.69 -1.03
N ARG A 79 -27.49 -2.91 -0.07
CA ARG A 79 -27.62 -1.47 -0.20
C ARG A 79 -26.26 -0.83 0.12
N LYS A 80 -25.90 0.22 -0.62
CA LYS A 80 -24.69 0.99 -0.33
C LYS A 80 -24.93 1.83 0.91
N LEU A 81 -23.97 1.82 1.83
CA LEU A 81 -23.91 2.81 2.90
C LEU A 81 -23.58 4.19 2.29
N GLY A 82 -24.00 5.27 2.94
CA GLY A 82 -23.58 6.63 2.57
C GLY A 82 -22.07 6.83 2.76
N LEU A 83 -21.59 8.06 2.53
CA LEU A 83 -20.26 8.46 3.01
C LEU A 83 -20.42 9.04 4.42
N PRO A 84 -19.67 8.55 5.43
CA PRO A 84 -19.75 9.09 6.77
C PRO A 84 -19.17 10.51 6.80
N LYS A 85 -19.69 11.37 7.68
CA LYS A 85 -19.15 12.72 7.90
C LYS A 85 -17.80 12.68 8.60
N THR A 86 -17.56 11.62 9.37
CA THR A 86 -16.30 11.38 10.09
C THR A 86 -15.97 9.90 10.01
N PHE A 87 -14.74 9.61 9.59
CA PHE A 87 -14.23 8.25 9.58
C PHE A 87 -13.57 7.96 10.94
N GLY A 88 -13.99 6.87 11.57
CA GLY A 88 -13.31 6.36 12.75
C GLY A 88 -11.96 5.73 12.39
N PRO A 89 -11.19 5.29 13.40
CA PRO A 89 -9.86 4.77 13.18
C PRO A 89 -9.89 3.56 12.21
N PRO A 90 -8.88 3.44 11.34
CA PRO A 90 -8.70 2.28 10.48
C PRO A 90 -8.40 1.04 11.32
N VAL A 91 -8.91 -0.10 10.90
CA VAL A 91 -8.73 -1.41 11.51
C VAL A 91 -8.34 -2.39 10.43
N LEU A 92 -7.20 -3.05 10.61
CA LEU A 92 -6.80 -4.13 9.74
C LEU A 92 -7.77 -5.31 9.91
N CYS A 93 -8.29 -5.75 8.78
CA CYS A 93 -9.31 -6.77 8.65
C CYS A 93 -8.83 -7.82 7.64
N ASP A 94 -9.52 -8.97 7.61
CA ASP A 94 -9.17 -10.12 6.79
C ASP A 94 -7.79 -10.75 7.10
N PHE A 95 -7.79 -11.60 8.14
CA PHE A 95 -6.65 -12.41 8.55
C PHE A 95 -6.65 -13.81 7.90
N GLY A 96 -7.46 -14.02 6.85
CA GLY A 96 -7.65 -15.34 6.25
C GLY A 96 -6.37 -15.95 5.66
N ALA A 97 -5.37 -15.13 5.41
CA ALA A 97 -4.10 -15.55 4.86
C ALA A 97 -2.90 -15.14 5.74
N THR A 98 -3.16 -14.77 7.00
CA THR A 98 -2.12 -14.44 7.98
C THR A 98 -1.22 -15.63 8.31
N ARG A 99 0.07 -15.39 8.57
CA ARG A 99 1.06 -16.40 8.98
C ARG A 99 1.68 -16.04 10.33
N PHE A 100 1.91 -17.04 11.19
CA PHE A 100 2.60 -16.84 12.46
C PHE A 100 4.08 -16.55 12.21
N GLY A 101 4.67 -15.69 13.04
CA GLY A 101 6.11 -15.40 12.98
C GLY A 101 6.96 -16.62 13.36
N GLY A 102 8.18 -16.69 12.82
CA GLY A 102 9.18 -17.72 13.14
C GLY A 102 9.40 -18.81 12.09
N GLU A 103 8.56 -18.84 11.05
CA GLU A 103 8.72 -19.76 9.91
C GLU A 103 9.16 -18.97 8.67
N MET A 104 10.13 -19.52 7.93
CA MET A 104 10.48 -19.03 6.58
C MET A 104 9.45 -19.56 5.59
N ASN A 105 8.86 -18.66 4.81
CA ASN A 105 7.86 -18.98 3.81
C ASN A 105 8.42 -18.75 2.40
N ASN A 106 7.92 -19.48 1.41
CA ASN A 106 8.36 -19.37 0.02
C ASN A 106 7.20 -19.54 -1.00
N ASP A 107 5.95 -19.46 -0.52
CA ASP A 107 4.76 -19.47 -1.36
C ASP A 107 4.53 -18.13 -2.06
N ASP A 108 3.84 -18.17 -3.20
CA ASP A 108 3.41 -16.97 -3.92
C ASP A 108 2.32 -16.26 -3.11
N ILE A 109 2.73 -15.15 -2.51
CA ILE A 109 1.86 -14.27 -1.77
C ILE A 109 1.81 -12.91 -2.46
N GLN A 110 0.99 -12.06 -1.86
CA GLN A 110 0.79 -10.70 -2.27
C GLN A 110 0.10 -10.55 -3.63
N PRO A 111 -0.63 -9.45 -3.80
CA PRO A 111 -1.21 -9.05 -5.07
C PRO A 111 -0.12 -8.51 -5.99
N GLU A 112 -0.32 -8.67 -7.29
CA GLU A 112 0.61 -8.27 -8.35
C GLU A 112 1.30 -6.90 -8.10
N VAL A 113 0.53 -5.81 -7.98
CA VAL A 113 1.08 -4.44 -7.83
C VAL A 113 1.67 -4.13 -6.45
N TYR A 114 1.43 -4.97 -5.45
CA TYR A 114 1.99 -4.80 -4.11
C TYR A 114 3.13 -5.80 -3.84
N ARG A 115 3.44 -6.70 -4.77
CA ARG A 115 4.40 -7.78 -4.55
C ARG A 115 5.80 -7.23 -4.26
N ALA A 116 6.40 -7.69 -3.17
CA ALA A 116 7.74 -7.30 -2.74
C ALA A 116 8.82 -7.95 -3.63
N PRO A 117 10.01 -7.34 -3.75
CA PRO A 117 11.04 -7.83 -4.66
C PRO A 117 11.48 -9.26 -4.33
N GLU A 118 11.61 -9.62 -3.05
CA GLU A 118 11.97 -10.97 -2.60
C GLU A 118 10.90 -12.01 -2.97
N VAL A 119 9.63 -11.63 -3.05
CA VAL A 119 8.55 -12.52 -3.48
C VAL A 119 8.58 -12.70 -5.00
N ILE A 120 8.86 -11.64 -5.77
CA ILE A 120 8.98 -11.71 -7.24
C ILE A 120 10.10 -12.67 -7.67
N ILE A 121 11.23 -12.65 -6.97
CA ILE A 121 12.38 -13.53 -7.25
C ILE A 121 12.38 -14.80 -6.39
N GLU A 122 11.24 -15.18 -5.81
CA GLU A 122 11.03 -16.46 -5.11
C GLU A 122 12.04 -16.75 -3.97
N MET A 123 12.47 -15.71 -3.25
CA MET A 123 13.22 -15.86 -2.01
C MET A 123 12.33 -16.27 -0.85
N ASN A 124 12.96 -16.80 0.20
CA ASN A 124 12.30 -16.92 1.49
C ASN A 124 11.92 -15.53 2.01
N TRP A 125 10.71 -15.41 2.52
CA TRP A 125 10.19 -14.15 3.04
C TRP A 125 9.64 -14.31 4.47
N SER A 126 9.54 -13.17 5.15
CA SER A 126 9.00 -13.02 6.50
C SER A 126 8.28 -11.67 6.64
N TYR A 127 8.08 -11.18 7.86
CA TYR A 127 7.34 -9.95 8.16
C TYR A 127 7.72 -8.68 7.36
N PRO A 128 8.96 -8.46 6.87
CA PRO A 128 9.28 -7.23 6.13
C PRO A 128 8.50 -7.05 4.82
N VAL A 129 7.90 -8.11 4.27
CA VAL A 129 7.00 -8.02 3.11
C VAL A 129 5.77 -7.15 3.39
N ASP A 130 5.33 -7.11 4.64
CA ASP A 130 4.19 -6.29 5.07
C ASP A 130 4.58 -4.81 5.12
N ILE A 131 5.81 -4.50 5.56
CA ILE A 131 6.34 -3.13 5.54
C ILE A 131 6.42 -2.60 4.10
N TRP A 132 6.83 -3.45 3.16
CA TRP A 132 6.78 -3.12 1.73
C TRP A 132 5.34 -2.80 1.28
N ASN A 133 4.37 -3.67 1.59
CA ASN A 133 2.97 -3.44 1.22
C ASN A 133 2.41 -2.14 1.80
N VAL A 134 2.74 -1.84 3.06
CA VAL A 134 2.36 -0.58 3.71
C VAL A 134 2.96 0.60 2.96
N GLY A 135 4.25 0.57 2.62
CA GLY A 135 4.90 1.59 1.82
C GLY A 135 4.17 1.84 0.49
N VAL A 136 3.97 0.80 -0.32
CA VAL A 136 3.27 0.90 -1.60
C VAL A 136 1.85 1.43 -1.43
N MET A 137 1.11 0.96 -0.42
CA MET A 137 -0.25 1.45 -0.14
C MET A 137 -0.28 2.93 0.25
N ILE A 138 0.65 3.39 1.07
CA ILE A 138 0.72 4.81 1.46
C ILE A 138 0.92 5.67 0.23
N TRP A 139 1.82 5.25 -0.67
CA TRP A 139 2.01 5.93 -1.94
C TRP A 139 0.70 5.99 -2.73
N ASP A 140 0.02 4.86 -2.92
CA ASP A 140 -1.23 4.77 -3.67
C ASP A 140 -2.30 5.72 -3.14
N ILE A 141 -2.51 5.71 -1.82
CA ILE A 141 -3.50 6.57 -1.15
C ILE A 141 -3.10 8.03 -1.28
N PHE A 142 -1.82 8.34 -1.12
CA PHE A 142 -1.34 9.71 -1.06
C PHE A 142 -1.22 10.35 -2.44
N GLN A 143 -0.94 9.57 -3.49
CA GLN A 143 -0.82 10.03 -4.87
C GLN A 143 -2.08 9.84 -5.71
N ASP A 144 -3.08 9.09 -5.20
CA ASP A 144 -4.28 8.69 -5.94
C ASP A 144 -3.96 7.95 -7.27
N LYS A 145 -2.82 7.24 -7.28
CA LYS A 145 -2.33 6.43 -8.40
C LYS A 145 -1.43 5.31 -7.88
N HIS A 146 -1.46 4.15 -8.53
CA HIS A 146 -0.60 3.04 -8.15
C HIS A 146 0.89 3.41 -8.30
N MET A 147 1.70 3.04 -7.31
CA MET A 147 3.15 3.19 -7.40
C MET A 147 3.74 2.36 -8.54
N PHE A 148 3.28 1.11 -8.64
CA PHE A 148 3.68 0.12 -9.64
C PHE A 148 2.47 -0.30 -10.46
N ASP A 149 2.63 -0.39 -11.78
CA ASP A 149 1.62 -0.99 -12.66
C ASP A 149 2.06 -2.40 -13.06
N GLY A 150 3.36 -2.57 -13.33
CA GLY A 150 3.94 -3.85 -13.70
C GLY A 150 3.36 -4.43 -14.98
N ARG A 151 2.75 -3.63 -15.85
CA ARG A 151 2.08 -4.09 -17.07
C ARG A 151 2.96 -3.94 -18.30
N ASP A 152 2.88 -4.93 -19.18
CA ASP A 152 3.45 -4.87 -20.53
C ASP A 152 2.58 -3.99 -21.48
N PRO A 153 3.04 -3.71 -22.72
CA PRO A 153 2.29 -2.90 -23.68
C PRO A 153 0.90 -3.46 -24.04
N GLU A 154 0.68 -4.76 -23.82
CA GLU A 154 -0.59 -5.44 -23.99
C GLU A 154 -1.52 -5.33 -22.77
N GLY A 155 -1.05 -4.70 -21.68
CA GLY A 155 -1.80 -4.49 -20.44
C GLY A 155 -1.78 -5.68 -19.48
N LYS A 156 -0.94 -6.68 -19.72
CA LYS A 156 -0.81 -7.86 -18.86
C LYS A 156 0.30 -7.65 -17.83
N TYR A 157 0.06 -8.07 -16.59
CA TYR A 157 1.07 -8.03 -15.55
C TYR A 157 2.30 -8.90 -15.89
N SER A 158 3.49 -8.34 -15.62
CA SER A 158 4.79 -8.92 -15.90
C SER A 158 5.78 -8.54 -14.79
N ASN A 159 6.35 -9.55 -14.13
CA ASN A 159 7.40 -9.36 -13.13
C ASN A 159 8.59 -8.54 -13.69
N ARG A 160 8.90 -8.65 -14.99
CA ARG A 160 9.98 -7.88 -15.63
C ARG A 160 9.67 -6.38 -15.63
N TYR A 161 8.45 -5.99 -15.98
CA TYR A 161 8.03 -4.58 -15.96
C TYR A 161 7.97 -4.06 -14.52
N HIS A 162 7.45 -4.86 -13.60
CA HIS A 162 7.41 -4.49 -12.19
C HIS A 162 8.81 -4.26 -11.60
N LEU A 163 9.76 -5.19 -11.82
CA LEU A 163 11.16 -5.01 -11.38
C LEU A 163 11.84 -3.81 -12.03
N ALA A 164 11.53 -3.53 -13.30
CA ALA A 164 12.06 -2.36 -13.99
C ALA A 164 11.55 -1.04 -13.38
N GLU A 165 10.28 -0.99 -12.97
CA GLU A 165 9.73 0.16 -12.23
C GLU A 165 10.41 0.29 -10.86
N MET A 166 10.62 -0.81 -10.13
CA MET A 166 11.38 -0.80 -8.87
C MET A 166 12.79 -0.23 -9.06
N VAL A 167 13.50 -0.63 -10.12
CA VAL A 167 14.82 -0.08 -10.47
C VAL A 167 14.76 1.43 -10.76
N ALA A 168 13.71 1.90 -11.44
CA ALA A 168 13.54 3.32 -11.71
C ALA A 168 13.30 4.13 -10.43
N TYR A 169 12.53 3.60 -9.48
CA TYR A 169 12.23 4.29 -8.22
C TYR A 169 13.36 4.22 -7.18
N MET A 170 14.04 3.08 -7.09
CA MET A 170 14.95 2.75 -5.98
C MET A 170 16.42 2.65 -6.41
N GLY A 171 16.70 2.65 -7.72
CA GLY A 171 18.01 2.27 -8.26
C GLY A 171 18.18 0.74 -8.35
N PRO A 172 19.31 0.27 -8.90
CA PRO A 172 19.56 -1.16 -9.07
C PRO A 172 19.63 -1.89 -7.72
N PRO A 173 19.20 -3.16 -7.66
CA PRO A 173 19.33 -3.98 -6.45
C PRO A 173 20.81 -4.24 -6.12
N PRO A 174 21.17 -4.35 -4.83
CA PRO A 174 22.47 -4.85 -4.41
C PRO A 174 22.75 -6.25 -4.98
N LEU A 175 24.02 -6.55 -5.29
CA LEU A 175 24.39 -7.87 -5.83
C LEU A 175 24.16 -8.98 -4.81
N GLU A 176 24.37 -8.69 -3.52
CA GLU A 176 24.16 -9.60 -2.42
C GLU A 176 22.71 -10.05 -2.33
N PHE A 177 21.77 -9.13 -2.61
CA PHE A 177 20.36 -9.45 -2.73
C PHE A 177 20.15 -10.41 -3.89
N LEU A 178 20.59 -10.07 -5.10
CA LEU A 178 20.41 -10.94 -6.29
C LEU A 178 21.03 -12.35 -6.13
N GLN A 179 22.10 -12.48 -5.36
CA GLN A 179 22.73 -13.78 -5.08
C GLN A 179 21.88 -14.69 -4.18
N GLY A 180 20.91 -14.15 -3.45
CA GLY A 180 20.04 -14.92 -2.58
C GLY A 180 18.97 -15.76 -3.30
N SER A 181 18.83 -15.64 -4.62
CA SER A 181 17.92 -16.50 -5.41
C SER A 181 18.45 -16.80 -6.81
N GLU A 182 18.27 -18.04 -7.26
CA GLU A 182 18.55 -18.42 -8.64
C GLU A 182 17.60 -17.74 -9.63
N LYS A 183 16.37 -17.40 -9.21
CA LYS A 183 15.38 -16.70 -10.06
C LYS A 183 15.77 -15.27 -10.39
N SER A 184 16.65 -14.66 -9.62
CA SER A 184 17.19 -13.34 -9.93
C SER A 184 17.84 -13.29 -11.32
N TRP A 185 18.46 -14.40 -11.75
CA TRP A 185 19.17 -14.48 -13.03
C TRP A 185 18.27 -14.59 -14.25
N ASP A 186 16.95 -14.78 -14.06
CA ASP A 186 15.97 -14.66 -15.14
C ASP A 186 15.70 -13.19 -15.53
N TYR A 187 16.04 -12.26 -14.62
CA TYR A 187 15.74 -10.84 -14.73
C TYR A 187 16.99 -9.95 -14.77
N PHE A 188 18.09 -10.34 -14.11
CA PHE A 188 19.29 -9.52 -13.97
C PHE A 188 20.54 -10.25 -14.45
N ASP A 189 21.50 -9.50 -14.99
CA ASP A 189 22.85 -9.99 -15.26
C ASP A 189 23.68 -10.11 -13.97
N LYS A 190 24.88 -10.69 -14.07
CA LYS A 190 25.80 -10.85 -12.92
C LYS A 190 26.40 -9.53 -12.43
N GLN A 191 26.14 -8.41 -13.10
CA GLN A 191 26.55 -7.07 -12.72
C GLN A 191 25.40 -6.27 -12.09
N GLY A 192 24.19 -6.85 -12.00
CA GLY A 192 23.02 -6.23 -11.39
C GLY A 192 22.20 -5.37 -12.34
N HIS A 193 22.48 -5.41 -13.66
CA HIS A 193 21.65 -4.74 -14.65
C HIS A 193 20.49 -5.63 -15.07
N LEU A 194 19.34 -5.01 -15.30
CA LEU A 194 18.17 -5.71 -15.81
C LEU A 194 18.43 -6.22 -17.23
N LEU A 195 18.15 -7.50 -17.47
CA LEU A 195 18.16 -8.12 -18.79
C LEU A 195 16.99 -7.57 -19.60
N ASP A 196 17.19 -7.34 -20.90
CA ASP A 196 16.17 -6.84 -21.84
C ASP A 196 15.22 -5.80 -21.20
N PRO A 197 15.74 -4.66 -20.72
CA PRO A 197 14.96 -3.74 -19.92
C PRO A 197 13.81 -3.16 -20.76
N PRO A 198 12.56 -3.17 -20.25
CA PRO A 198 11.45 -2.56 -20.96
C PRO A 198 11.63 -1.04 -21.04
N SER A 199 10.96 -0.43 -22.01
CA SER A 199 10.97 1.02 -22.18
C SER A 199 10.16 1.69 -21.07
N ILE A 200 10.83 2.04 -19.97
CA ILE A 200 10.28 2.87 -18.90
C ILE A 200 10.68 4.33 -19.13
N SER A 201 9.82 5.27 -18.74
CA SER A 201 10.15 6.69 -18.82
C SER A 201 11.45 6.98 -18.06
N ALA A 202 12.43 7.60 -18.75
CA ALA A 202 13.70 7.98 -18.15
C ALA A 202 13.55 9.05 -17.03
N SER A 203 12.40 9.71 -16.96
CA SER A 203 12.07 10.65 -15.89
C SER A 203 11.40 9.99 -14.69
N LEU A 204 11.09 8.70 -14.73
CA LEU A 204 10.40 8.02 -13.63
C LEU A 204 11.34 7.92 -12.41
N SER A 205 10.92 8.49 -11.29
CA SER A 205 11.65 8.46 -10.02
C SER A 205 10.69 8.77 -8.88
N LEU A 206 11.09 8.50 -7.64
CA LEU A 206 10.30 8.88 -6.47
C LEU A 206 10.09 10.40 -6.42
N GLU A 207 11.13 11.18 -6.73
CA GLU A 207 11.10 12.63 -6.71
C GLU A 207 10.13 13.22 -7.75
N SER A 208 10.16 12.71 -8.98
CA SER A 208 9.33 13.22 -10.07
C SER A 208 7.88 12.74 -9.99
N SER A 209 7.64 11.56 -9.43
CA SER A 209 6.30 10.99 -9.29
C SER A 209 5.49 11.57 -8.13
N GLU A 210 6.14 12.19 -7.14
CA GLU A 210 5.48 12.88 -6.03
C GLU A 210 5.01 14.29 -6.46
N GLU A 211 3.70 14.45 -6.62
CA GLU A 211 3.07 15.67 -7.16
C GLU A 211 2.30 16.50 -6.12
N ASN A 212 2.09 15.98 -4.90
CA ASN A 212 1.19 16.55 -3.90
C ASN A 212 1.89 17.34 -2.79
N LEU A 213 3.18 17.08 -2.57
CA LEU A 213 3.99 17.76 -1.56
C LEU A 213 5.07 18.64 -2.17
N GLU A 214 5.49 19.66 -1.42
CA GLU A 214 6.63 20.51 -1.76
C GLU A 214 7.55 20.73 -0.56
N GLY A 215 8.74 21.28 -0.82
CA GLY A 215 9.68 21.74 0.19
C GLY A 215 10.06 20.66 1.22
N ARG A 216 9.99 21.03 2.51
CA ARG A 216 10.39 20.16 3.62
C ARG A 216 9.50 18.91 3.74
N ARG A 217 8.18 19.05 3.59
CA ARG A 217 7.25 17.92 3.73
C ARG A 217 7.48 16.87 2.65
N LYS A 218 7.72 17.28 1.39
CA LYS A 218 8.12 16.36 0.31
C LYS A 218 9.40 15.63 0.67
N LYS A 219 10.42 16.34 1.14
CA LYS A 219 11.69 15.73 1.53
C LYS A 219 11.51 14.68 2.64
N LEU A 220 10.74 15.00 3.68
CA LEU A 220 10.44 14.07 4.78
C LEU A 220 9.64 12.85 4.28
N PHE A 221 8.63 13.06 3.44
CA PHE A 221 7.84 11.96 2.87
C PHE A 221 8.69 11.01 2.05
N LEU A 222 9.53 11.53 1.15
CA LEU A 222 10.40 10.69 0.33
C LEU A 222 11.45 9.95 1.17
N GLN A 223 11.92 10.54 2.27
CA GLN A 223 12.79 9.85 3.23
C GLN A 223 12.05 8.73 3.96
N PHE A 224 10.80 8.98 4.35
CA PHE A 224 9.93 8.00 4.97
C PHE A 224 9.65 6.81 4.04
N MET A 225 9.27 7.07 2.80
CA MET A 225 9.04 6.04 1.78
C MET A 225 10.27 5.16 1.57
N ARG A 226 11.46 5.75 1.51
CA ARG A 226 12.72 5.00 1.38
C ARG A 226 13.00 4.07 2.56
N LYS A 227 12.49 4.32 3.76
CA LYS A 227 12.68 3.40 4.89
C LYS A 227 11.87 2.11 4.76
N MET A 228 10.84 2.11 3.93
CA MET A 228 9.99 0.94 3.65
C MET A 228 10.35 0.28 2.32
N LEU A 229 10.71 1.08 1.32
CA LEU A 229 11.06 0.64 -0.03
C LEU A 229 12.56 0.33 -0.11
N GLN A 230 12.92 -0.84 0.40
CA GLN A 230 14.27 -1.39 0.31
C GLN A 230 14.25 -2.74 -0.41
N TRP A 231 15.29 -2.97 -1.23
CA TRP A 231 15.50 -4.24 -1.93
C TRP A 231 15.72 -5.37 -0.92
N VAL A 232 16.67 -5.17 -0.01
CA VAL A 232 16.97 -6.12 1.07
C VAL A 232 15.88 -6.01 2.14
N PRO A 233 15.18 -7.11 2.48
CA PRO A 233 14.09 -7.09 3.46
C PRO A 233 14.53 -6.57 4.83
N GLU A 234 15.74 -6.92 5.27
CA GLU A 234 16.31 -6.58 6.57
C GLU A 234 16.65 -5.09 6.72
N ASP A 235 16.82 -4.38 5.60
CA ASP A 235 17.09 -2.94 5.60
C ASP A 235 15.80 -2.10 5.78
N ARG A 236 14.63 -2.74 5.72
CA ARG A 236 13.34 -2.07 5.96
C ARG A 236 13.17 -1.80 7.46
N GLN A 237 12.83 -0.56 7.79
CA GLN A 237 12.51 -0.22 9.18
C GLN A 237 11.24 -0.95 9.64
N SER A 238 11.25 -1.39 10.89
CA SER A 238 10.08 -1.99 11.53
C SER A 238 8.94 -0.97 11.68
N ALA A 239 7.70 -1.47 11.81
CA ALA A 239 6.56 -0.61 12.07
C ALA A 239 6.73 0.25 13.34
N ALA A 240 7.39 -0.28 14.37
CA ALA A 240 7.69 0.44 15.60
C ALA A 240 8.66 1.61 15.36
N GLU A 241 9.69 1.43 14.55
CA GLU A 241 10.61 2.51 14.19
C GLU A 241 9.94 3.56 13.31
N LEU A 242 9.11 3.12 12.35
CA LEU A 242 8.39 4.01 11.44
C LEU A 242 7.37 4.90 12.16
N LEU A 243 6.75 4.45 13.25
CA LEU A 243 5.87 5.28 14.08
C LEU A 243 6.55 6.54 14.63
N HIS A 244 7.87 6.47 14.85
CA HIS A 244 8.67 7.58 15.34
C HIS A 244 9.28 8.42 14.21
N ASP A 245 8.88 8.18 12.96
CA ASP A 245 9.42 8.92 11.82
C ASP A 245 9.06 10.42 11.90
N PRO A 246 10.01 11.32 11.58
CA PRO A 246 9.76 12.75 11.56
C PRO A 246 8.61 13.17 10.65
N TRP A 247 8.34 12.46 9.54
CA TRP A 247 7.24 12.79 8.64
C TRP A 247 5.86 12.58 9.28
N LEU A 248 5.70 11.52 10.08
CA LEU A 248 4.46 11.26 10.82
C LEU A 248 4.28 12.23 12.00
N ASN A 249 5.38 12.63 12.62
CA ASN A 249 5.39 13.47 13.82
C ASN A 249 5.66 14.96 13.51
N ASP A 250 5.64 15.37 12.24
CA ASP A 250 5.80 16.77 11.83
C ASP A 250 4.50 17.53 12.17
N GLU A 251 4.33 17.91 13.44
CA GLU A 251 3.21 18.74 13.91
C GLU A 251 3.32 20.22 13.50
N MET A 252 4.41 20.60 12.81
CA MET A 252 4.65 21.97 12.37
C MET A 252 4.91 22.03 10.86
N GLY A 253 3.81 22.14 10.12
CA GLY A 253 3.74 22.73 8.78
C GLY A 253 2.64 23.77 8.78
#